data_AF-A0A519XW46-F1
#
_entry.id   AF-A0A519XW46-F1
#
_cell.length_a   1.000
_cell.length_b   1.000
_cell.length_c   1.000
_cell.angle_alpha   90.00
_cell.angle_beta   90.00
_cell.angle_gamma   90.00
#
_symmetry.space_group_name_H-M   'P 1'
#
loop_
_entity.id
_entity.type
_entity.pdbx_description
1 polymer ?
#
loop_
_entity_poly.entity_id
_entity_poly.type
_entity_poly.pdbx_seq_one_letter_code
_entity_poly.pdbx_strand_id
1 'polypeptide(L)' 'IIGIESNHDLMSNKFGSYGEMNNAWSGEDVKGFSKIFGNQVMIWHKVNGEEA' A
#
# COMPACT_ATOMS: atom_id res chain seq x y z
N ILE A 1 7.05 -28.98 -6.63
CA ILE A 1 7.83 -27.74 -6.46
C ILE A 1 7.68 -27.31 -5.01
N ILE A 2 8.78 -27.00 -4.30
CA ILE A 2 8.79 -26.73 -2.84
C ILE A 2 9.18 -25.26 -2.54
N GLY A 3 9.55 -24.48 -3.57
CA GLY A 3 9.89 -23.06 -3.46
C GLY A 3 10.40 -22.47 -4.77
N ILE A 4 10.60 -21.15 -4.79
CA ILE A 4 11.17 -20.38 -5.91
C ILE A 4 12.24 -19.44 -5.31
N GLU A 5 13.42 -19.39 -5.94
CA GLU A 5 14.52 -18.51 -5.56
C GLU A 5 14.97 -17.67 -6.76
N SER A 6 15.29 -16.40 -6.53
CA SER A 6 15.77 -15.47 -7.55
C SER A 6 16.77 -14.49 -6.95
N ASN A 7 17.82 -14.17 -7.71
CA ASN A 7 18.80 -13.14 -7.33
C ASN A 7 18.20 -11.72 -7.29
N HIS A 8 17.05 -11.52 -7.95
CA HIS A 8 16.32 -10.26 -7.99
C HIS A 8 14.90 -10.42 -7.44
N ASP A 9 14.79 -11.16 -6.33
CA ASP A 9 13.51 -11.44 -5.69
C ASP A 9 12.92 -10.20 -5.00
N LEU A 10 11.86 -9.65 -5.58
CA LEU A 10 11.08 -8.53 -5.03
C LEU A 10 10.18 -8.95 -3.86
N MET A 11 9.95 -10.25 -3.69
CA MET A 11 9.14 -10.83 -2.61
C MET A 11 10.02 -11.36 -1.47
N SER A 12 11.32 -11.08 -1.50
CA SER A 12 12.25 -11.50 -0.48
C SER A 12 11.82 -10.95 0.88
N ASN A 13 11.84 -11.81 1.89
CA ASN A 13 11.57 -11.46 3.30
C ASN A 13 12.48 -10.35 3.86
N LYS A 14 13.60 -10.04 3.18
CA LYS A 14 14.47 -8.89 3.45
C LYS A 14 13.75 -7.55 3.33
N PHE A 15 12.74 -7.44 2.45
CA PHE A 15 11.99 -6.20 2.22
C PHE A 15 10.68 -6.13 3.01
N GLY A 16 10.20 -7.27 3.50
CA GLY A 16 8.97 -7.36 4.26
C GLY A 16 8.92 -8.67 5.01
N SER A 17 9.15 -8.61 6.31
CA SER A 17 8.74 -9.69 7.20
C SER A 17 7.32 -9.40 7.63
N TYR A 18 6.44 -10.41 7.66
CA TYR A 18 5.12 -10.33 8.29
C TYR A 18 5.31 -10.29 9.81
N GLY A 19 5.88 -9.19 10.28
CA GLY A 19 6.15 -8.83 11.65
C GLY A 19 5.76 -7.37 11.80
N GLU A 20 5.00 -7.07 12.84
CA GLU A 20 4.14 -5.89 13.03
C GLU A 20 4.84 -4.52 13.07
N MET A 21 6.09 -4.41 12.62
CA MET A 21 6.84 -3.16 12.53
C MET A 21 7.35 -2.94 11.11
N ASN A 22 6.61 -2.14 10.36
CA ASN A 22 7.10 -1.53 9.15
C ASN A 22 8.17 -0.49 9.52
N ASN A 23 9.45 -0.84 9.36
CA ASN A 23 10.56 0.08 9.61
C ASN A 23 10.83 1.05 8.44
N ALA A 24 10.19 0.82 7.29
CA ALA A 24 10.41 1.61 6.08
C ALA A 24 9.41 2.78 5.94
N TRP A 25 8.26 2.70 6.61
CA TRP A 25 7.18 3.69 6.50
C TRP A 25 6.60 4.00 7.87
N SER A 26 6.45 5.29 8.18
CA SER A 26 5.73 5.72 9.38
C SER A 26 4.21 5.67 9.16
N GLY A 27 3.44 5.71 10.25
CA GLY A 27 1.98 5.82 10.16
C GLY A 27 1.51 7.10 9.47
N GLU A 28 2.27 8.19 9.57
CA GLU A 28 1.96 9.45 8.88
C GLU A 28 2.18 9.35 7.37
N ASP A 29 3.20 8.61 6.93
CA ASP A 29 3.43 8.36 5.49
C ASP A 29 2.26 7.60 4.86
N VAL A 30 1.78 6.55 5.55
CA VAL A 30 0.63 5.74 5.12
C VAL A 30 -0.65 6.58 5.05
N LYS A 31 -0.87 7.44 6.05
CA LYS A 31 -2.03 8.34 6.12
C LYS A 31 -2.02 9.38 5.02
N GLY A 32 -0.86 10.00 4.75
CA GLY A 32 -0.68 10.97 3.68
C GLY A 32 -0.93 10.36 2.30
N PHE A 33 -0.31 9.20 2.02
CA PHE A 33 -0.52 8.47 0.78
C PHE A 33 -1.99 8.10 0.57
N SER A 34 -2.63 7.52 1.59
CA SER A 34 -4.04 7.08 1.51
C SER A 34 -4.99 8.26 1.21
N LYS A 35 -4.74 9.42 1.82
CA LYS A 35 -5.54 10.63 1.58
C LYS A 35 -5.39 11.15 0.15
N ILE A 36 -4.16 11.22 -0.37
CA ILE A 36 -3.90 11.66 -1.74
C ILE A 36 -4.51 10.67 -2.74
N PHE A 37 -4.26 9.38 -2.53
CA PHE A 37 -4.74 8.32 -3.41
C PHE A 37 -6.27 8.26 -3.45
N GLY A 38 -6.94 8.38 -2.29
CA GLY A 38 -8.40 8.37 -2.19
C GLY A 38 -9.09 9.64 -2.72
N ASN A 39 -8.36 10.74 -2.90
CA ASN A 39 -8.94 12.01 -3.34
C ASN A 39 -9.63 11.89 -4.71
N GLN A 40 -9.08 11.09 -5.62
CA GLN A 40 -9.69 10.88 -6.95
C GLN A 40 -11.08 10.23 -6.85
N VAL A 41 -11.25 9.26 -5.96
CA VAL A 41 -12.51 8.55 -5.72
C VAL A 41 -13.51 9.50 -5.06
N MET A 42 -13.07 10.25 -4.05
CA MET A 42 -13.89 11.27 -3.41
C MET A 42 -14.40 12.34 -4.40
N ILE A 43 -13.54 12.81 -5.31
CA ILE A 43 -13.94 13.77 -6.36
C ILE A 43 -14.96 13.12 -7.30
N TRP A 44 -14.71 11.89 -7.73
CA TRP A 44 -15.60 11.17 -8.62
C TRP A 44 -17.01 11.04 -8.05
N HIS A 45 -17.16 10.59 -6.79
CA HIS A 45 -18.47 10.50 -6.15
C HIS A 45 -19.15 11.87 -6.01
N LYS A 46 -18.40 12.91 -5.66
CA LYS A 46 -18.93 14.28 -5.53
C LYS A 46 -19.45 14.86 -6.84
N VAL A 47 -18.80 14.55 -7.96
CA VAL A 47 -19.21 15.05 -9.29
C VAL A 47 -20.37 14.24 -9.85
N ASN A 48 -20.41 12.93 -9.59
CA ASN A 48 -21.40 12.02 -10.19
C ASN A 48 -22.65 11.78 -9.32
N GLY A 49 -22.74 12.42 -8.14
CA GLY A 49 -23.95 12.41 -7.32
C GLY A 49 -24.30 11.06 -6.70
N GLU A 50 -23.37 10.11 -6.69
CA GLU A 50 -23.53 8.87 -5.93
C GLU A 50 -23.22 9.19 -4.46
N GLU A 51 -24.28 9.40 -3.66
CA GLU A 51 -24.19 9.28 -2.21
C GLU A 51 -23.70 7.86 -1.89
N ALA A 52 -22.52 7.79 -1.26
CA ALA A 52 -21.97 6.55 -0.73
C ALA A 52 -22.80 6.04 0.46
#